data_AF-A0A242LLB9-F1
#
_entry.id   AF-A0A242LLB9-F1
#
_cell.length_a   1.000
_cell.length_b   1.000
_cell.length_c   1.000
_cell.angle_alpha   90.00
_cell.angle_beta   90.00
_cell.angle_gamma   90.00
#
_symmetry.space_group_name_H-M   'P 1'
#
loop_
_entity.id
_entity.type
_entity.pdbx_description
1 polymer ?
#
loop_
_entity_poly.entity_id
_entity_poly.type
_entity_poly.pdbx_seq_one_letter_code
_entity_poly.pdbx_strand_id
1 'polypeptide(L)'
;MNTLLNEKTTKSLHDLLEQLNSWQNALNLLNDFFSDKHRPVNKKKIASNYYACSQIFCAFHNDFSQALQEMEQQITELRQKEKVKY
;
A
#
# COMPACT_ATOMS: atom_id res chain seq x y z
N MET A 1 -7.60 29.60 10.25
CA MET A 1 -6.59 28.56 10.54
C MET A 1 -7.14 27.12 10.46
N ASN A 2 -8.40 26.83 10.81
CA ASN A 2 -8.96 25.46 10.71
C ASN A 2 -9.25 24.97 9.28
N THR A 3 -9.57 25.85 8.32
CA THR A 3 -9.95 25.47 6.95
C THR A 3 -8.77 24.92 6.14
N LEU A 4 -7.62 25.57 6.19
CA LEU A 4 -6.36 25.13 5.55
C LEU A 4 -5.85 23.79 6.11
N LEU A 5 -6.16 23.49 7.38
CA LEU A 5 -5.77 22.24 8.03
C LEU A 5 -6.62 21.07 7.52
N ASN A 6 -7.93 21.29 7.38
CA ASN A 6 -8.84 20.31 6.79
C ASN A 6 -8.45 20.02 5.34
N GLU A 7 -8.13 21.04 4.55
CA GLU A 7 -7.70 20.87 3.16
C GLU A 7 -6.41 20.05 3.03
N LYS A 8 -5.42 20.28 3.90
CA LYS A 8 -4.16 19.51 3.89
C LYS A 8 -4.36 18.04 4.27
N THR A 9 -5.20 17.76 5.27
CA THR A 9 -5.54 16.39 5.69
C THR A 9 -6.40 15.68 4.64
N THR A 10 -7.36 16.38 4.03
CA THR A 10 -8.17 15.82 2.95
C THR A 10 -7.32 15.49 1.73
N LYS A 11 -6.34 16.34 1.41
CA LYS A 11 -5.39 16.06 0.32
C LYS A 11 -4.51 14.85 0.63
N SER A 12 -3.93 14.75 1.83
CA SER A 12 -3.08 13.60 2.17
C SER A 12 -3.85 12.27 2.20
N LEU A 13 -5.11 12.29 2.62
CA LEU A 13 -6.00 11.13 2.54
C LEU A 13 -6.35 10.74 1.10
N HIS A 14 -6.50 11.72 0.21
CA HIS A 14 -6.74 11.47 -1.20
C HIS A 14 -5.51 10.86 -1.89
N ASP A 15 -4.33 11.43 -1.67
CA ASP A 15 -3.07 10.92 -2.20
C ASP A 15 -2.82 9.47 -1.73
N LEU A 16 -3.08 9.19 -0.45
CA LEU A 16 -3.02 7.84 0.11
C LEU A 16 -4.02 6.89 -0.56
N LEU A 17 -5.26 7.33 -0.81
CA LEU A 17 -6.27 6.52 -1.47
C LEU A 17 -5.86 6.18 -2.92
N GLU A 18 -5.29 7.13 -3.65
CA GLU A 18 -4.74 6.89 -4.99
C GLU A 18 -3.60 5.87 -4.93
N GLN A 19 -2.68 6.01 -3.96
CA GLN A 19 -1.59 5.07 -3.77
C GLN A 19 -2.09 3.66 -3.43
N LEU A 20 -3.07 3.52 -2.54
CA LEU A 20 -3.71 2.24 -2.24
C LEU A 20 -4.39 1.61 -3.47
N ASN A 21 -5.11 2.42 -4.26
CA ASN A 21 -5.72 1.96 -5.50
C ASN A 21 -4.68 1.52 -6.53
N SER A 22 -3.51 2.15 -6.57
CA SER A 22 -2.41 1.76 -7.47
C SER A 22 -1.92 0.34 -7.20
N TRP A 23 -1.99 -0.13 -5.95
CA TRP A 23 -1.60 -1.49 -5.56
C TRP A 23 -2.65 -2.55 -5.89
N GLN A 24 -3.90 -2.17 -6.16
CA GLN A 24 -4.99 -3.13 -6.40
C GLN A 24 -4.66 -4.10 -7.55
N ASN A 25 -4.10 -3.60 -8.65
CA ASN A 25 -3.74 -4.42 -9.80
C ASN A 25 -2.62 -5.42 -9.48
N ALA A 26 -1.60 -4.99 -8.71
CA ALA A 26 -0.51 -5.85 -8.28
C ALA A 26 -1.03 -6.97 -7.35
N LEU A 27 -1.91 -6.63 -6.41
CA LEU A 27 -2.53 -7.59 -5.49
C LEU A 27 -3.43 -8.59 -6.21
N ASN A 28 -4.21 -8.15 -7.20
CA ASN A 28 -5.03 -9.03 -8.02
C ASN A 28 -4.15 -10.04 -8.78
N LEU A 29 -3.03 -9.59 -9.37
CA LEU A 29 -2.11 -10.48 -10.08
C LEU A 29 -1.48 -11.53 -9.15
N LEU A 30 -1.09 -11.14 -7.94
CA LEU A 30 -0.59 -12.09 -6.93
C LEU A 30 -1.70 -13.09 -6.56
N ASN A 31 -2.91 -12.62 -6.31
CA ASN A 31 -4.05 -13.47 -5.97
C ASN A 31 -4.35 -14.48 -7.08
N ASP A 32 -4.45 -14.05 -8.33
CA ASP A 32 -4.72 -14.92 -9.47
C ASP A 32 -3.64 -15.99 -9.64
N PHE A 33 -2.37 -15.62 -9.44
CA PHE A 33 -1.29 -16.57 -9.45
C PHE A 33 -1.44 -17.59 -8.32
N PHE A 34 -1.45 -17.15 -7.06
CA PHE A 34 -1.39 -18.06 -5.91
C PHE A 34 -2.68 -18.85 -5.65
N SER A 35 -3.83 -18.40 -6.17
CA SER A 35 -5.12 -19.08 -6.01
C SER A 35 -5.36 -20.21 -7.03
N ASP A 36 -4.55 -20.31 -8.10
CA ASP A 36 -4.67 -21.37 -9.10
C ASP A 36 -4.30 -22.76 -8.53
N LYS A 37 -5.33 -23.51 -8.16
CA LYS A 37 -5.24 -24.90 -7.65
C LYS A 37 -5.06 -25.94 -8.76
N HIS A 38 -5.24 -25.58 -10.03
CA HIS A 38 -5.18 -26.49 -11.18
C HIS A 38 -3.95 -26.24 -12.06
N ARG A 39 -2.89 -25.68 -11.46
CA ARG A 39 -1.74 -25.22 -12.21
C ARG A 39 -1.04 -26.34 -12.99
N PRO A 40 -0.69 -26.13 -14.28
CA PRO A 40 0.02 -27.12 -15.08
C PRO A 40 1.38 -27.50 -14.47
N VAL A 41 1.79 -28.77 -14.62
CA VAL A 41 3.01 -29.36 -14.02
C VAL A 41 4.34 -28.78 -14.59
N ASN A 42 4.28 -27.73 -15.42
CA ASN A 42 5.46 -27.10 -16.01
C ASN A 42 6.26 -26.32 -14.96
N LYS A 43 7.17 -27.02 -14.28
CA LYS A 43 8.01 -26.49 -13.20
C LYS A 43 8.83 -25.26 -13.60
N LYS A 44 9.34 -25.19 -14.83
CA LYS A 44 10.12 -24.02 -15.31
C LYS A 44 9.24 -22.77 -15.39
N LYS A 45 8.06 -22.89 -15.99
CA LYS A 45 7.09 -21.78 -16.07
C LYS A 45 6.63 -21.34 -14.69
N ILE A 46 6.39 -22.30 -13.78
CA ILE A 46 6.03 -22.01 -12.39
C ILE A 46 7.13 -21.19 -11.70
N ALA A 47 8.39 -21.62 -11.79
CA ALA A 47 9.51 -20.91 -11.16
C ALA A 47 9.67 -19.49 -11.72
N SER A 48 9.56 -19.31 -13.03
CA SER A 48 9.62 -17.99 -13.67
C SER A 48 8.50 -17.07 -13.20
N ASN A 49 7.26 -17.55 -13.18
CA ASN A 49 6.12 -16.75 -12.74
C ASN A 49 6.19 -16.46 -11.24
N TYR A 50 6.68 -17.41 -10.44
CA TYR A 50 6.91 -17.21 -9.01
C TYR A 50 7.92 -16.09 -8.77
N TYR A 51 9.04 -16.10 -9.50
CA TYR A 51 10.03 -15.03 -9.43
C TYR A 51 9.42 -13.67 -9.80
N ALA A 52 8.64 -13.59 -10.88
CA ALA A 52 7.95 -12.34 -11.23
C ALA A 52 7.00 -11.87 -10.11
N CYS A 53 6.21 -12.79 -9.53
CA CYS A 53 5.32 -12.49 -8.41
C CYS A 53 6.10 -12.06 -7.15
N SER A 54 7.27 -12.65 -6.86
CA SER A 54 8.08 -12.23 -5.72
C SER A 54 8.60 -10.80 -5.90
N GLN A 55 8.98 -10.41 -7.12
CA GLN A 55 9.41 -9.03 -7.39
C GLN A 55 8.26 -8.04 -7.15
N ILE A 56 7.05 -8.38 -7.60
CA ILE A 56 5.85 -7.55 -7.41
C ILE A 56 5.48 -7.47 -5.92
N PHE A 57 5.54 -8.58 -5.21
CA PHE A 57 5.32 -8.61 -3.76
C PHE A 57 6.33 -7.74 -3.02
N CYS A 58 7.63 -7.83 -3.34
CA CYS A 58 8.66 -7.02 -2.69
C CYS A 58 8.43 -5.52 -2.92
N ALA A 59 8.08 -5.11 -4.15
CA ALA A 59 7.77 -3.72 -4.45
C ALA A 59 6.55 -3.24 -3.64
N PHE A 60 5.44 -3.98 -3.71
CA PHE A 60 4.24 -3.70 -2.94
C PHE A 60 4.53 -3.60 -1.43
N HIS A 61 5.25 -4.57 -0.87
CA HIS A 61 5.53 -4.63 0.55
C HIS A 61 6.32 -3.41 1.02
N ASN A 62 7.32 -2.98 0.25
CA ASN A 62 8.12 -1.80 0.58
C ASN A 62 7.28 -0.53 0.53
N ASP A 63 6.52 -0.31 -0.55
CA ASP A 63 5.70 0.89 -0.71
C ASP A 63 4.58 0.95 0.36
N PHE A 64 3.97 -0.20 0.67
CA PHE A 64 2.98 -0.35 1.74
C PHE A 64 3.56 -0.01 3.11
N SER A 65 4.75 -0.54 3.41
CA SER A 65 5.41 -0.31 4.70
C SER A 65 5.75 1.16 4.88
N GLN A 66 6.23 1.82 3.83
CA GLN A 66 6.52 3.26 3.86
C GLN A 66 5.25 4.10 4.09
N ALA A 67 4.19 3.83 3.32
CA ALA A 67 2.92 4.57 3.48
C ALA A 67 2.34 4.41 4.90
N LEU A 68 2.46 3.21 5.48
CA LEU A 68 2.00 2.95 6.84
C LEU A 68 2.76 3.80 7.87
N GLN A 69 4.10 3.87 7.75
CA GLN A 69 4.93 4.69 8.64
C GLN A 69 4.63 6.18 8.50
N GLU A 70 4.48 6.68 7.28
CA GLU A 70 4.13 8.08 7.02
C GLU A 70 2.77 8.45 7.64
N MET A 71 1.80 7.53 7.56
CA MET A 71 0.49 7.73 8.16
C MET A 71 0.53 7.74 9.69
N GLU A 72 1.27 6.83 10.32
CA GLU A 72 1.45 6.79 11.76
C GLU A 72 2.11 8.08 12.28
N GLN A 73 3.11 8.60 11.54
CA GLN A 73 3.76 9.86 11.86
C GLN A 73 2.77 11.04 11.77
N GLN A 74 1.99 11.14 10.70
CA GLN A 74 0.97 12.18 10.53
C GLN A 74 -0.07 12.15 11.66
N ILE A 75 -0.56 10.96 12.02
CA ILE A 75 -1.50 10.78 13.15
C ILE A 75 -0.87 11.25 14.47
N THR A 76 0.40 10.91 14.70
CA THR A 76 1.12 11.31 15.91
C THR A 76 1.26 12.82 16.01
N GLU A 77 1.62 13.50 14.92
CA GLU A 77 1.70 14.96 14.86
C GLU A 77 0.37 15.64 15.13
N LEU A 78 -0.73 15.12 14.56
CA LEU A 78 -2.08 15.65 14.80
C LEU A 78 -2.45 15.54 16.28
N ARG A 79 -2.23 14.36 16.90
CA ARG A 79 -2.50 14.13 18.33
C ARG A 79 -1.67 15.01 19.26
N GLN A 80 -0.40 15.24 18.92
CA GLN A 80 0.47 16.13 19.71
C GLN A 80 -0.01 17.58 19.65
N LYS A 81 -0.42 18.05 18.46
CA LYS A 81 -0.92 19.42 18.28
C LYS A 81 -2.29 19.66 18.94
N GLU A 82 -3.13 18.63 19.07
CA GLU A 82 -4.37 18.72 19.85
C GLU A 82 -4.12 18.85 21.36
N LYS A 83 -3.09 18.18 21.91
CA LYS A 83 -2.73 18.28 23.32
C LYS A 83 -2.14 19.64 23.71
N VAL A 84 -1.50 20.35 22.78
CA VAL A 84 -0.90 21.69 23.02
C VAL A 84 -1.96 22.81 22.98
N LYS A 85 -3.19 22.53 22.53
CA LYS A 85 -4.31 23.50 22.54
C LYS A 85 -5.02 23.62 23.89
N TYR A 86 -4.60 22.88 24.92
CA TYR A 86 -5.12 22.94 26.29
C TYR A 86 -4.05 23.42 27.28
#